data_AF-E6VTZ0-F1
#
_entry.id   AF-E6VTZ0-F1
#
_cell.length_a   1.000
_cell.length_b   1.000
_cell.length_c   1.000
_cell.angle_alpha   90.00
_cell.angle_beta   90.00
_cell.angle_gamma   90.00
#
_symmetry.space_group_name_H-M   'P 1'
#
loop_
_entity.id
_entity.type
_entity.pdbx_description
1 polymer ?
#
loop_
_entity_poly.entity_id
_entity_poly.type
_entity_poly.pdbx_seq_one_letter_code
_entity_poly.pdbx_strand_id
1 'polypeptide(L)'
;MRAPHHHTARTATHPPSIFKNAPGKDRDPNQATPDNAPDPGSNPGTARPVLVCRTCRTMVTRPELSVEVDGSHRHVFFNPHGLVFDLGCFASARNVLPTGPKTDEFTWFAGYAWQAVVCAGCAGLLGWRYTGQGHAFFGLILPALIEADEDHS
;
A
#
# COMPACT_ATOMS: atom_id res chain seq x y z
N MET A 1 -6.91 44.55 35.49
CA MET A 1 -5.95 43.47 35.74
C MET A 1 -4.81 43.60 34.73
N ARG A 2 -3.59 43.89 35.18
CA ARG A 2 -2.41 44.09 34.31
C ARG A 2 -1.64 42.77 34.21
N ALA A 3 -1.37 42.32 32.98
CA ALA A 3 -0.36 41.29 32.69
C ALA A 3 0.90 41.97 32.13
N PRO A 4 2.12 41.50 32.42
CA PRO A 4 3.34 42.15 31.98
C PRO A 4 3.77 41.72 30.57
N HIS A 5 4.38 42.68 29.89
CA HIS A 5 5.10 42.56 28.62
C HIS A 5 6.36 41.71 28.77
N HIS A 6 6.64 40.85 27.78
CA HIS A 6 7.98 40.31 27.57
C HIS A 6 8.53 40.73 26.20
N HIS A 7 9.80 41.09 26.24
CA HIS A 7 10.60 41.77 25.24
C HIS A 7 10.87 40.95 23.96
N THR A 8 11.00 41.69 22.87
CA THR A 8 11.58 41.33 21.57
C THR A 8 13.11 41.17 21.59
N ALA A 9 13.61 40.55 20.51
CA ALA A 9 14.97 40.56 19.90
C ALA A 9 15.67 39.18 19.94
N ARG A 10 16.43 38.70 18.93
CA ARG A 10 16.96 39.29 17.69
C ARG A 10 17.51 38.14 16.80
N THR A 11 17.50 38.36 15.49
CA THR A 11 18.11 37.55 14.42
C THR A 11 19.65 37.54 14.48
N ALA A 12 20.29 36.46 14.04
CA ALA A 12 21.67 36.48 13.54
C ALA A 12 21.93 35.36 12.50
N THR A 13 22.72 35.72 11.49
CA THR A 13 22.94 35.06 10.19
C THR A 13 24.40 34.57 10.06
N HIS A 14 24.59 33.41 9.42
CA HIS A 14 25.75 32.93 8.61
C HIS A 14 27.14 32.71 9.29
N PRO A 15 28.03 31.78 8.82
CA PRO A 15 28.43 31.54 7.42
C PRO A 15 28.63 30.05 6.97
N PRO A 16 28.92 29.80 5.68
CA PRO A 16 29.26 28.46 5.17
C PRO A 16 30.76 28.15 5.36
N SER A 17 31.08 26.89 5.64
CA SER A 17 32.47 26.42 5.68
C SER A 17 32.89 25.83 4.33
N ILE A 18 33.97 26.40 3.81
CA ILE A 18 34.62 26.09 2.54
C ILE A 18 36.03 25.53 2.82
N PHE A 19 36.44 24.56 1.99
CA PHE A 19 37.78 23.99 1.71
C PHE A 19 38.54 23.17 2.76
N LYS A 20 38.98 21.97 2.34
CA LYS A 20 40.40 21.66 2.06
C LYS A 20 40.57 20.34 1.27
N ASN A 21 41.14 20.44 0.07
CA ASN A 21 41.71 19.34 -0.71
C ASN A 21 43.12 19.01 -0.23
N ALA A 22 43.54 17.74 -0.34
CA ALA A 22 44.93 17.27 -0.43
C ALA A 22 44.96 15.81 -0.96
N PRO A 23 46.12 15.25 -1.38
CA PRO A 23 46.54 15.13 -2.77
C PRO A 23 46.41 13.71 -3.35
N GLY A 24 46.48 13.65 -4.69
CA GLY A 24 46.33 12.44 -5.50
C GLY A 24 47.32 11.33 -5.16
N LYS A 25 46.81 10.10 -5.20
CA LYS A 25 47.59 8.88 -5.17
C LYS A 25 47.72 8.36 -6.59
N ASP A 26 48.95 8.12 -6.97
CA ASP A 26 49.40 7.70 -8.29
C ASP A 26 48.61 6.49 -8.77
N ARG A 27 47.95 6.60 -9.93
CA ARG A 27 47.27 5.48 -10.58
C ARG A 27 48.19 4.91 -11.66
N ASP A 28 48.71 3.72 -11.37
CA ASP A 28 49.39 2.85 -12.32
C ASP A 28 48.44 2.53 -13.50
N PRO A 29 48.82 2.69 -14.78
CA PRO A 29 47.91 2.53 -15.91
C PRO A 29 47.70 1.07 -16.35
N ASN A 30 48.25 0.07 -15.65
CA ASN A 30 48.18 -1.31 -16.12
C ASN A 30 47.59 -2.28 -15.10
N GLN A 31 46.29 -2.15 -14.82
CA GLN A 31 45.53 -3.21 -14.18
C GLN A 31 44.20 -3.41 -14.92
N ALA A 32 44.22 -4.32 -15.89
CA ALA A 32 43.03 -4.96 -16.42
C ALA A 32 42.42 -5.87 -15.34
N THR A 33 41.20 -5.59 -14.91
CA THR A 33 40.37 -6.56 -14.17
C THR A 33 39.27 -7.10 -15.10
N PRO A 34 39.05 -8.43 -15.16
CA PRO A 34 37.86 -8.99 -15.78
C PRO A 34 36.75 -9.02 -14.71
N ASP A 35 36.10 -7.89 -14.47
CA ASP A 35 35.00 -7.81 -13.51
C ASP A 35 33.67 -8.17 -14.18
N ASN A 36 33.50 -9.46 -14.44
CA ASN A 36 32.19 -10.10 -14.66
C ASN A 36 31.98 -11.21 -13.62
N ALA A 37 32.20 -10.90 -12.35
CA ALA A 37 31.70 -11.73 -11.26
C ALA A 37 30.24 -11.33 -11.00
N PRO A 38 29.28 -12.28 -11.03
CA PRO A 38 27.93 -11.99 -10.57
C PRO A 38 27.98 -11.62 -9.08
N ASP A 39 27.32 -10.52 -8.73
CA ASP A 39 27.15 -10.07 -7.36
C ASP A 39 26.53 -11.18 -6.49
N PRO A 40 27.18 -11.63 -5.40
CA PRO A 40 26.65 -12.67 -4.52
C PRO A 40 25.43 -12.22 -3.68
N GLY A 41 24.96 -10.97 -3.83
CA GLY A 41 23.78 -10.43 -3.16
C GLY A 41 22.53 -10.25 -4.04
N SER A 42 22.65 -10.42 -5.36
CA SER A 42 21.53 -10.23 -6.28
C SER A 42 20.75 -11.52 -6.45
N ASN A 43 19.79 -11.81 -5.56
CA ASN A 43 18.86 -12.93 -5.77
C ASN A 43 17.95 -12.60 -6.98
N PRO A 44 18.11 -13.26 -8.14
CA PRO A 44 17.23 -13.02 -9.27
C PRO A 44 15.91 -13.74 -8.98
N GLY A 45 14.83 -12.99 -8.79
CA GLY A 45 13.49 -13.50 -9.06
C GLY A 45 12.73 -14.19 -7.94
N THR A 46 12.73 -13.68 -6.70
CA THR A 46 11.59 -13.99 -5.81
C THR A 46 10.36 -13.32 -6.38
N ALA A 47 9.47 -14.11 -7.00
CA ALA A 47 8.16 -13.66 -7.44
C ALA A 47 7.47 -12.92 -6.29
N ARG A 48 6.92 -11.73 -6.59
CA ARG A 48 6.15 -10.99 -5.58
C ARG A 48 4.80 -11.69 -5.43
N PRO A 49 4.36 -12.05 -4.23
CA PRO A 49 3.08 -12.70 -4.07
C PRO A 49 1.96 -11.75 -4.46
N VAL A 50 0.90 -12.32 -5.03
CA VAL A 50 -0.32 -11.62 -5.39
C VAL A 50 -1.54 -12.30 -4.83
N LEU A 51 -2.58 -11.52 -4.56
CA LEU A 51 -3.88 -12.03 -4.15
C LEU A 51 -4.79 -12.10 -5.36
N VAL A 52 -5.16 -13.32 -5.71
CA VAL A 52 -6.04 -13.62 -6.85
C VAL A 52 -7.40 -14.10 -6.36
N CYS A 53 -8.42 -13.95 -7.21
CA CYS A 53 -9.73 -14.54 -6.97
C CYS A 53 -9.60 -16.06 -6.79
N ARG A 54 -10.13 -16.59 -5.69
CA ARG A 54 -10.12 -18.03 -5.42
C ARG A 54 -10.78 -18.86 -6.51
N THR A 55 -11.85 -18.35 -7.11
CA THR A 55 -12.65 -19.09 -8.10
C THR A 55 -11.99 -19.17 -9.46
N CYS A 56 -11.41 -18.08 -9.97
CA CYS A 56 -10.95 -17.99 -11.36
C CYS A 56 -9.50 -17.51 -11.53
N ARG A 57 -8.78 -17.30 -10.42
CA ARG A 57 -7.37 -16.88 -10.40
C ARG A 57 -7.09 -15.51 -11.05
N THR A 58 -8.12 -14.73 -11.40
CA THR A 58 -7.95 -13.34 -11.81
C THR A 58 -7.25 -12.54 -10.72
N MET A 59 -6.18 -11.84 -11.07
CA MET A 59 -5.43 -10.97 -10.18
C MET A 59 -6.30 -9.84 -9.60
N VAL A 60 -6.37 -9.72 -8.27
CA VAL A 60 -7.21 -8.72 -7.58
C VAL A 60 -6.36 -7.65 -6.89
N THR A 61 -5.42 -8.02 -6.03
CA THR A 61 -4.61 -7.06 -5.27
C THR A 61 -3.27 -7.67 -4.85
N ARG A 62 -2.46 -6.94 -4.08
CA ARG A 62 -1.18 -7.42 -3.53
C ARG A 62 -1.17 -7.28 -2.00
N PRO A 63 -0.47 -8.16 -1.26
CA PRO A 63 -0.28 -8.01 0.17
C PRO A 63 0.31 -6.63 0.56
N GLU A 64 1.25 -6.11 -0.24
CA GLU A 64 1.86 -4.78 -0.01
C GLU A 64 0.89 -3.60 -0.12
N LEU A 65 -0.31 -3.82 -0.69
CA LEU A 65 -1.35 -2.79 -0.78
C LEU A 65 -2.30 -2.80 0.42
N SER A 66 -2.04 -3.63 1.43
CA SER A 66 -2.80 -3.61 2.68
C SER A 66 -2.69 -2.24 3.36
N VAL A 67 -3.79 -1.78 3.94
CA VAL A 67 -3.86 -0.52 4.69
C VAL A 67 -4.61 -0.72 5.99
N GLU A 68 -4.21 0.02 7.02
CA GLU A 68 -4.98 0.06 8.26
C GLU A 68 -6.14 1.05 8.13
N VAL A 69 -7.33 0.58 8.47
CA VAL A 69 -8.54 1.40 8.62
C VAL A 69 -9.07 1.14 10.01
N ASP A 70 -9.34 2.20 10.78
CA ASP A 70 -9.76 2.11 12.18
C ASP A 70 -8.83 1.24 13.05
N GLY A 71 -7.52 1.35 12.81
CA GLY A 71 -6.47 0.69 13.60
C GLY A 71 -6.18 -0.77 13.24
N SER A 72 -6.77 -1.32 12.16
CA SER A 72 -6.45 -2.68 11.69
C SER A 72 -6.61 -2.80 10.18
N HIS A 73 -5.80 -3.65 9.56
CA HIS A 73 -6.04 -4.10 8.17
C HIS A 73 -7.16 -5.15 8.11
N ARG A 74 -7.27 -6.02 9.12
CA ARG A 74 -8.20 -7.16 9.13
C ARG A 74 -9.36 -6.92 10.07
N HIS A 75 -10.57 -7.16 9.59
CA HIS A 75 -11.81 -6.94 10.34
C HIS A 75 -12.75 -8.13 10.16
N VAL A 76 -13.44 -8.53 11.23
CA VAL A 76 -14.51 -9.53 11.16
C VAL A 76 -15.82 -8.85 11.49
N PHE A 77 -16.73 -8.80 10.54
CA PHE A 77 -18.04 -8.16 10.69
C PHE A 77 -19.17 -9.14 10.41
N PHE A 78 -20.39 -8.78 10.82
CA PHE A 78 -21.60 -9.45 10.37
C PHE A 78 -22.55 -8.42 9.75
N ASN A 79 -23.32 -8.84 8.75
CA ASN A 79 -24.37 -8.00 8.17
C ASN A 79 -25.70 -8.18 8.94
N PRO A 80 -26.71 -7.32 8.71
CA PRO A 80 -28.02 -7.44 9.36
C PRO A 80 -28.76 -8.77 9.13
N HIS A 81 -28.35 -9.54 8.13
CA HIS A 81 -28.88 -10.88 7.84
C HIS A 81 -28.12 -12.01 8.56
N GLY A 82 -27.14 -11.68 9.41
CA GLY A 82 -26.37 -12.65 10.20
C GLY A 82 -25.21 -13.30 9.44
N LEU A 83 -24.85 -12.84 8.25
CA LEU A 83 -23.68 -13.35 7.51
C LEU A 83 -22.40 -12.70 8.04
N VAL A 84 -21.42 -13.53 8.38
CA VAL A 84 -20.10 -13.10 8.87
C VAL A 84 -19.12 -12.99 7.71
N PHE A 85 -18.35 -11.89 7.68
CA PHE A 85 -17.31 -11.65 6.69
C PHE A 85 -15.98 -11.32 7.37
N ASP A 86 -14.93 -12.02 6.94
CA ASP A 86 -13.54 -11.76 7.29
C ASP A 86 -12.88 -10.94 6.18
N LEU A 87 -12.58 -9.69 6.48
CA LEU A 87 -12.15 -8.68 5.51
C LEU A 87 -10.70 -8.30 5.72
N GLY A 88 -9.97 -8.09 4.62
CA GLY A 88 -8.74 -7.32 4.57
C GLY A 88 -8.97 -5.99 3.87
N CYS A 89 -8.38 -4.92 4.40
CA CYS A 89 -8.43 -3.59 3.82
C CYS A 89 -7.23 -3.34 2.90
N PHE A 90 -7.49 -2.89 1.67
CA PHE A 90 -6.48 -2.64 0.65
C PHE A 90 -6.66 -1.27 0.01
N ALA A 91 -5.56 -0.56 -0.23
CA ALA A 91 -5.54 0.73 -0.91
C ALA A 91 -6.08 0.65 -2.35
N SER A 92 -5.87 -0.49 -3.02
CA SER A 92 -6.25 -0.67 -4.42
C SER A 92 -6.61 -2.12 -4.71
N ALA A 93 -7.56 -2.30 -5.63
CA ALA A 93 -7.89 -3.57 -6.26
C ALA A 93 -8.04 -3.38 -7.77
N ARG A 94 -7.71 -4.41 -8.55
CA ARG A 94 -7.76 -4.48 -10.01
C ARG A 94 -8.74 -5.56 -10.41
N ASN A 95 -9.23 -5.52 -11.65
CA ASN A 95 -10.11 -6.55 -12.19
C ASN A 95 -11.33 -6.84 -11.28
N VAL A 96 -11.87 -5.76 -10.70
CA VAL A 96 -13.11 -5.76 -9.93
C VAL A 96 -14.12 -4.84 -10.59
N LEU A 97 -15.40 -5.22 -10.55
CA LEU A 97 -16.49 -4.45 -11.11
C LEU A 97 -17.44 -4.03 -9.98
N PRO A 98 -17.69 -2.73 -9.77
CA PRO A 98 -18.70 -2.28 -8.82
C PRO A 98 -20.10 -2.71 -9.27
N THR A 99 -20.94 -3.10 -8.31
CA THR A 99 -22.32 -3.52 -8.53
C THR A 99 -23.27 -2.84 -7.55
N GLY A 100 -24.45 -2.47 -8.04
CA GLY A 100 -25.47 -1.74 -7.26
C GLY A 100 -25.12 -0.27 -7.01
N PRO A 101 -25.99 0.48 -6.30
CA PRO A 101 -25.71 1.86 -5.91
C PRO A 101 -24.66 1.91 -4.78
N LYS A 102 -23.98 3.06 -4.66
CA LYS A 102 -23.18 3.39 -3.49
C LYS A 102 -24.12 3.82 -2.35
N THR A 103 -23.93 3.30 -1.15
CA THR A 103 -24.78 3.59 0.03
C THR A 103 -23.95 3.61 1.32
N ASP A 104 -24.36 4.38 2.32
CA ASP A 104 -23.81 4.35 3.68
C ASP A 104 -24.61 3.46 4.64
N GLU A 105 -25.70 2.87 4.15
CA GLU A 105 -26.57 1.99 4.93
C GLU A 105 -25.79 0.82 5.53
N PHE A 106 -25.85 0.65 6.86
CA PHE A 106 -25.11 -0.38 7.60
C PHE A 106 -23.60 -0.42 7.29
N THR A 107 -22.98 0.73 6.98
CA THR A 107 -21.54 0.78 6.79
C THR A 107 -20.80 0.30 8.05
N TRP A 108 -19.81 -0.55 7.86
CA TRP A 108 -18.93 -0.98 8.95
C TRP A 108 -17.82 0.02 9.25
N PHE A 109 -17.51 0.92 8.30
CA PHE A 109 -16.49 1.95 8.45
C PHE A 109 -17.15 3.33 8.48
N ALA A 110 -17.13 3.97 9.65
CA ALA A 110 -17.80 5.24 9.87
C ALA A 110 -17.26 6.33 8.93
N GLY A 111 -18.16 7.09 8.31
CA GLY A 111 -17.79 8.15 7.36
C GLY A 111 -17.52 7.66 5.92
N TYR A 112 -17.73 6.37 5.64
CA TYR A 112 -17.64 5.80 4.30
C TYR A 112 -18.98 5.25 3.83
N ALA A 113 -19.30 5.55 2.57
CA ALA A 113 -20.30 4.80 1.83
C ALA A 113 -19.61 3.70 1.02
N TRP A 114 -20.27 2.55 0.90
CA TRP A 114 -19.78 1.35 0.25
C TRP A 114 -20.58 1.02 -1.01
N GLN A 115 -19.93 0.27 -1.89
CA GLN A 115 -20.54 -0.34 -3.06
C GLN A 115 -19.96 -1.75 -3.19
N ALA A 116 -20.81 -2.76 -3.40
CA ALA A 116 -20.33 -4.12 -3.58
C ALA A 116 -19.44 -4.20 -4.84
N VAL A 117 -18.43 -5.06 -4.80
CA VAL A 117 -17.55 -5.33 -5.94
C VAL A 117 -17.47 -6.82 -6.22
N VAL A 118 -17.55 -7.17 -7.49
CA VAL A 118 -17.44 -8.55 -7.99
C VAL A 118 -16.17 -8.73 -8.81
N CYS A 119 -15.68 -9.96 -8.90
CA CYS A 119 -14.57 -10.32 -9.77
C CYS A 119 -14.94 -10.06 -11.24
N ALA A 120 -14.09 -9.37 -11.99
CA ALA A 120 -14.30 -9.16 -13.43
C ALA A 120 -14.24 -10.46 -14.25
N GLY A 121 -13.53 -11.49 -13.75
CA GLY A 121 -13.38 -12.77 -14.43
C GLY A 121 -14.54 -13.75 -14.23
N CYS A 122 -15.14 -13.81 -13.04
CA CYS A 122 -16.19 -14.79 -12.71
C CYS A 122 -17.46 -14.22 -12.07
N ALA A 123 -17.55 -12.89 -11.91
CA ALA A 123 -18.65 -12.20 -11.23
C ALA A 123 -18.92 -12.63 -9.77
N GLY A 124 -18.03 -13.42 -9.14
CA GLY A 124 -18.12 -13.75 -7.72
C GLY A 124 -17.91 -12.52 -6.84
N LEU A 125 -18.69 -12.41 -5.75
CA LEU A 125 -18.54 -11.31 -4.77
C LEU A 125 -17.14 -11.36 -4.14
N LEU A 126 -16.39 -10.26 -4.27
CA LEU A 126 -15.05 -10.14 -3.69
C LEU A 126 -15.03 -9.23 -2.47
N GLY A 127 -16.04 -8.38 -2.27
CA GLY A 127 -16.16 -7.51 -1.12
C GLY A 127 -16.81 -6.18 -1.49
N TRP A 128 -16.27 -5.08 -0.95
CA TRP A 128 -16.83 -3.75 -1.09
C TRP A 128 -15.75 -2.69 -1.35
N ARG A 129 -16.08 -1.70 -2.16
CA ARG A 129 -15.33 -0.45 -2.28
C ARG A 129 -15.93 0.58 -1.34
N TYR A 130 -15.13 1.10 -0.42
CA TYR A 130 -15.49 2.18 0.49
C TYR A 130 -14.99 3.51 -0.06
N THR A 131 -15.79 4.57 0.03
CA THR A 131 -15.43 5.91 -0.45
C THR A 131 -15.98 6.97 0.49
N GLY A 132 -15.06 7.68 1.16
CA GLY A 132 -15.33 8.71 2.17
C GLY A 132 -14.65 10.05 1.82
N GLN A 133 -14.35 10.87 2.83
CA GLN A 133 -13.81 12.23 2.71
C GLN A 133 -12.44 12.31 2.00
N GLY A 134 -12.43 12.19 0.67
CA GLY A 134 -11.24 12.35 -0.18
C GLY A 134 -10.39 11.09 -0.36
N HIS A 135 -10.79 9.96 0.21
CA HIS A 135 -10.06 8.70 0.11
C HIS A 135 -11.02 7.51 -0.11
N ALA A 136 -10.49 6.46 -0.71
CA ALA A 136 -11.21 5.23 -0.99
C ALA A 136 -10.29 4.04 -0.76
N PHE A 137 -10.88 2.93 -0.34
CA PHE A 137 -10.19 1.65 -0.14
C PHE A 137 -11.14 0.50 -0.45
N PHE A 138 -10.63 -0.72 -0.41
CA PHE A 138 -11.41 -1.94 -0.60
C PHE A 138 -11.38 -2.79 0.66
N GLY A 139 -12.54 -3.19 1.15
CA GLY A 139 -12.68 -4.28 2.11
C GLY A 139 -12.96 -5.57 1.34
N LEU A 140 -11.93 -6.41 1.15
CA LEU A 140 -12.03 -7.64 0.37
C LEU A 140 -12.20 -8.84 1.29
N ILE A 141 -13.10 -9.75 0.92
CA ILE A 141 -13.38 -11.00 1.64
C ILE A 141 -12.15 -11.90 1.52
N LEU A 142 -11.39 -12.08 2.60
CA LEU A 142 -10.16 -12.85 2.60
C LEU A 142 -10.38 -14.31 2.15
N PRO A 143 -11.46 -15.00 2.57
CA PRO A 143 -11.80 -16.32 2.03
C PRO A 143 -12.08 -16.34 0.52
N ALA A 144 -12.41 -15.22 -0.13
CA ALA A 144 -12.60 -15.14 -1.58
C ALA A 144 -11.28 -14.96 -2.36
N LEU A 145 -10.15 -14.82 -1.64
CA LEU A 145 -8.82 -14.63 -2.19
C LEU A 145 -7.90 -15.79 -1.81
N ILE A 146 -6.85 -15.97 -2.62
CA ILE A 146 -5.73 -16.88 -2.37
C ILE A 146 -4.44 -16.26 -2.91
N GLU A 147 -3.31 -16.57 -2.28
CA GLU A 147 -2.00 -16.17 -2.76
C GLU A 147 -1.61 -16.94 -4.03
N ALA A 148 -0.84 -16.29 -4.89
CA ALA A 148 -0.19 -16.84 -6.07
C ALA A 148 1.12 -16.10 -6.30
N ASP A 149 2.07 -16.74 -6.97
CA ASP A 149 3.27 -16.07 -7.43
C ASP A 149 2.96 -15.24 -8.68
N GLU A 150 3.42 -13.99 -8.74
CA GLU A 150 3.36 -13.22 -9.99
C GLU A 150 4.34 -13.83 -11.00
N ASP A 151 3.83 -14.58 -11.97
CA ASP A 151 4.64 -15.07 -13.08
C ASP A 151 5.24 -13.88 -13.85
N HIS A 152 6.56 -13.91 -14.03
CA HIS A 152 7.27 -12.94 -14.86
C HIS A 152 7.01 -13.29 -16.33
N SER A 153 5.84 -12.90 -16.86
CA SER A 153 5.54 -12.97 -18.30
C SER A 153 6.07 -11.75 -19.05
#